data_AF-A0A3M2RQ27-F1
#
_entry.id   AF-A0A3M2RQ27-F1
#
_cell.length_a   1.000
_cell.length_b   1.000
_cell.length_c   1.000
_cell.angle_alpha   90.00
_cell.angle_beta   90.00
_cell.angle_gamma   90.00
#
_symmetry.space_group_name_H-M   'P 1'
#
loop_
_entity.id
_entity.type
_entity.pdbx_description
1 polymer ?
#
loop_
_entity_poly.entity_id
_entity_poly.type
_entity_poly.pdbx_seq_one_letter_code
_entity_poly.pdbx_strand_id
1 'polypeptide(L)'
;MTTRDNLSEHLEEGIDVKSLPQTFQDAIEIARGLNVRYLWIDALCIIQNEDDHEDWKRECGNMASIYRNSHVTVAAAWANSANDGCFTSPDPGVVIGPLMMRNVSHLPLFATPKNSEDFPILTRAWTYQERLLAPRVIYFSHQEILWDCLERRTYHRRRQS
;
A
#
# COMPACT_ATOMS: atom_id res chain seq x y z
N MET A 1 6.67 -5.88 13.75
CA MET A 1 7.53 -6.22 12.61
C MET A 1 8.11 -7.61 12.83
N THR A 2 8.49 -8.32 11.78
CA THR A 2 9.03 -9.68 11.87
C THR A 2 10.55 -9.64 12.07
N THR A 3 11.01 -10.37 13.07
CA THR A 3 12.42 -10.58 13.43
C THR A 3 12.69 -12.08 13.49
N ARG A 4 13.96 -12.50 13.52
CA ARG A 4 14.30 -13.91 13.72
C ARG A 4 13.72 -14.48 15.01
N ASP A 5 13.62 -13.64 16.05
CA ASP A 5 13.15 -14.05 17.38
C ASP A 5 11.66 -14.35 17.42
N ASN A 6 10.83 -13.65 16.63
CA ASN A 6 9.38 -13.82 16.60
C ASN A 6 8.85 -14.51 15.33
N LEU A 7 9.74 -14.92 14.41
CA LEU A 7 9.35 -15.55 13.14
C LEU A 7 8.57 -16.85 13.36
N SER A 8 9.05 -17.73 14.24
CA SER A 8 8.38 -19.01 14.53
C SER A 8 6.98 -18.79 15.11
N GLU A 9 6.84 -17.89 16.07
CA GLU A 9 5.55 -17.52 16.67
C GLU A 9 4.59 -16.96 15.61
N HIS A 10 5.04 -16.02 14.78
CA HIS A 10 4.22 -15.45 13.71
C HIS A 10 3.72 -16.50 12.70
N LEU A 11 4.53 -17.53 12.40
CA LEU A 11 4.17 -18.58 11.45
C LEU A 11 3.23 -19.64 12.04
N GLU A 12 3.40 -19.98 13.31
CA GLU A 12 2.65 -21.05 13.97
C GLU A 12 1.35 -20.55 14.61
N GLU A 13 1.42 -19.43 15.32
CA GLU A 13 0.31 -18.87 16.11
C GLU A 13 -0.40 -17.71 15.39
N GLY A 14 0.27 -17.11 14.40
CA GLY A 14 -0.20 -15.92 13.71
C GLY A 14 0.20 -14.64 14.43
N ILE A 15 -0.40 -13.52 14.01
CA ILE A 15 -0.10 -12.20 14.55
C ILE A 15 -1.38 -11.59 15.10
N ASP A 16 -1.35 -11.12 16.36
CA ASP A 16 -2.46 -10.33 16.90
C ASP A 16 -2.56 -9.00 16.15
N VAL A 17 -3.65 -8.84 15.40
CA VAL A 17 -3.92 -7.64 14.60
C VAL A 17 -3.89 -6.37 15.47
N LYS A 18 -4.37 -6.44 16.71
CA LYS A 18 -4.42 -5.26 17.60
C LYS A 18 -3.04 -4.78 18.05
N SER A 19 -2.03 -5.64 17.98
CA SER A 19 -0.64 -5.31 18.31
C SER A 19 0.07 -4.58 17.17
N LEU A 20 -0.51 -4.57 15.96
CA LEU A 20 0.09 -3.97 14.78
C LEU A 20 -0.14 -2.45 14.73
N PRO A 21 0.75 -1.70 14.04
CA PRO A 21 0.51 -0.30 13.70
C PRO A 21 -0.84 -0.08 12.98
N GLN A 22 -1.48 1.06 13.19
CA GLN A 22 -2.83 1.34 12.67
C GLN A 22 -2.93 1.15 11.14
N THR A 23 -1.93 1.60 10.38
CA THR A 23 -1.93 1.44 8.91
C THR A 23 -1.96 -0.03 8.49
N PHE A 24 -1.40 -0.94 9.29
CA PHE A 24 -1.41 -2.38 8.99
C PHE A 24 -2.77 -2.99 9.33
N GLN A 25 -3.37 -2.55 10.44
CA GLN A 25 -4.73 -2.95 10.80
C GLN A 25 -5.73 -2.55 9.70
N ASP A 26 -5.63 -1.31 9.24
CA ASP A 26 -6.47 -0.79 8.16
C ASP A 26 -6.22 -1.54 6.85
N ALA A 27 -4.97 -1.85 6.52
CA ALA A 27 -4.64 -2.65 5.34
C ALA A 27 -5.25 -4.06 5.39
N ILE A 28 -5.30 -4.70 6.56
CA ILE A 28 -5.97 -5.99 6.78
C ILE A 28 -7.48 -5.84 6.61
N GLU A 29 -8.09 -4.79 7.15
CA GLU A 29 -9.52 -4.51 6.99
C GLU A 29 -9.88 -4.29 5.52
N ILE A 30 -9.10 -3.47 4.80
CA ILE A 30 -9.27 -3.20 3.37
C ILE A 30 -9.14 -4.49 2.56
N ALA A 31 -8.10 -5.30 2.82
CA ALA A 31 -7.90 -6.56 2.11
C ALA A 31 -9.07 -7.53 2.30
N ARG A 32 -9.58 -7.64 3.54
CA ARG A 32 -10.77 -8.45 3.84
C ARG A 32 -12.02 -7.91 3.16
N GLY A 33 -12.23 -6.60 3.18
CA GLY A 33 -13.36 -5.95 2.48
C GLY A 33 -13.32 -6.15 0.96
N LEU A 34 -12.13 -6.24 0.37
CA LEU A 34 -11.92 -6.55 -1.05
C LEU A 34 -11.90 -8.05 -1.35
N ASN A 35 -12.12 -8.92 -0.34
CA ASN A 35 -12.05 -10.37 -0.46
C ASN A 35 -10.69 -10.88 -0.98
N VAL A 36 -9.60 -10.21 -0.59
CA VAL A 36 -8.21 -10.59 -0.90
C VAL A 36 -7.65 -11.37 0.28
N ARG A 37 -7.18 -12.60 0.01
CA ARG A 37 -6.69 -13.52 1.04
C ARG A 37 -5.29 -13.20 1.56
N TYR A 38 -4.44 -12.63 0.71
CA TYR A 38 -3.01 -12.45 1.00
C TYR A 38 -2.67 -10.98 1.04
N LEU A 39 -1.96 -10.57 2.09
CA LEU A 39 -1.45 -9.22 2.27
C LEU A 39 0.07 -9.31 2.42
N TRP A 40 0.78 -8.46 1.68
CA TRP A 40 2.23 -8.34 1.77
C TRP A 40 2.56 -6.96 2.34
N ILE A 41 3.30 -6.93 3.45
CA ILE A 41 3.82 -5.73 4.09
C ILE A 41 5.28 -6.03 4.38
N ASP A 42 6.20 -5.22 3.87
CA ASP A 42 7.65 -5.40 4.00
C ASP A 42 8.09 -5.67 5.44
N ALA A 43 7.58 -4.90 6.40
CA ALA A 43 7.88 -5.02 7.82
C ALA A 43 7.37 -6.33 8.47
N LEU A 44 6.48 -7.07 7.81
CA LEU A 44 5.95 -8.37 8.28
C LEU A 44 6.49 -9.55 7.45
N CYS A 45 6.74 -9.34 6.17
CA CYS A 45 7.14 -10.39 5.23
C CYS A 45 8.66 -10.50 5.04
N ILE A 46 9.42 -9.53 5.53
CA ILE A 46 10.90 -9.53 5.51
C ILE A 46 11.41 -9.51 6.95
N ILE A 47 12.38 -10.35 7.26
CA ILE A 47 13.07 -10.42 8.54
C ILE A 47 13.95 -9.17 8.71
N GLN A 48 13.67 -8.37 9.73
CA GLN A 48 14.24 -7.02 9.87
C GLN A 48 15.59 -6.98 10.62
N ASN A 49 15.90 -7.98 11.47
CA ASN A 49 17.05 -7.95 12.38
C ASN A 49 18.16 -8.96 12.04
N GLU A 50 18.46 -9.15 10.75
CA GLU A 50 19.58 -9.99 10.31
C GLU A 50 20.86 -9.16 10.11
N ASP A 51 21.99 -9.61 10.67
CA ASP A 51 23.29 -8.91 10.58
C ASP A 51 23.80 -8.76 9.14
N ASP A 52 23.51 -9.75 8.28
CA ASP A 52 23.92 -9.79 6.88
C ASP A 52 22.85 -9.31 5.91
N HIS A 53 21.65 -9.02 6.40
CA HIS A 53 20.48 -8.60 5.62
C HIS A 53 20.16 -9.56 4.46
N GLU A 54 20.41 -10.87 4.60
CA GLU A 54 20.24 -11.82 3.50
C GLU A 54 18.78 -11.93 3.04
N ASP A 55 17.82 -11.97 3.96
CA ASP A 55 16.40 -11.96 3.59
C ASP A 55 16.01 -10.67 2.86
N TRP A 56 16.48 -9.52 3.35
CA TRP A 56 16.26 -8.25 2.68
C TRP A 56 16.85 -8.23 1.26
N LYS A 57 18.07 -8.74 1.06
CA LYS A 57 18.71 -8.80 -0.29
C LYS A 57 17.91 -9.68 -1.25
N ARG A 58 17.36 -10.79 -0.76
CA ARG A 58 16.50 -11.68 -1.55
C ARG A 58 15.20 -10.98 -1.91
N GLU A 59 14.51 -10.40 -0.93
CA GLU A 59 13.21 -9.80 -1.11
C GLU A 59 13.27 -8.47 -1.89
N CYS A 60 14.33 -7.68 -1.74
CA CYS A 60 14.50 -6.44 -2.51
C CYS A 60 14.61 -6.71 -4.02
N GLY A 61 15.22 -7.85 -4.41
CA GLY A 61 15.25 -8.31 -5.80
C GLY A 61 13.85 -8.69 -6.34
N ASN A 62 12.96 -9.11 -5.45
CA ASN A 62 11.59 -9.54 -5.77
C ASN A 62 10.56 -8.41 -5.67
N MET A 63 10.83 -7.31 -4.96
CA MET A 63 9.88 -6.20 -4.73
C MET A 63 9.19 -5.73 -6.01
N ALA A 64 9.94 -5.59 -7.11
CA ALA A 64 9.37 -5.18 -8.39
C ALA A 64 8.33 -6.17 -8.93
N SER A 65 8.56 -7.48 -8.73
CA SER A 65 7.63 -8.54 -9.11
C SER A 65 6.41 -8.57 -8.18
N ILE A 66 6.63 -8.38 -6.88
CA ILE A 66 5.57 -8.34 -5.86
C ILE A 66 4.56 -7.23 -6.19
N TYR A 67 5.04 -6.00 -6.40
CA TYR A 67 4.16 -4.88 -6.77
C TYR A 67 3.50 -5.11 -8.13
N ARG A 68 4.24 -5.57 -9.14
CA ARG A 68 3.70 -5.81 -10.49
C ARG A 68 2.57 -6.84 -10.52
N ASN A 69 2.66 -7.87 -9.68
CA ASN A 69 1.71 -8.97 -9.66
C ASN A 69 0.69 -8.84 -8.52
N SER A 70 0.69 -7.74 -7.76
CA SER A 70 -0.31 -7.50 -6.73
C SER A 70 -1.70 -7.33 -7.36
N HIS A 71 -2.73 -7.77 -6.63
CA HIS A 71 -4.10 -7.54 -7.08
C HIS A 71 -4.44 -6.04 -7.02
N VAL A 72 -4.02 -5.41 -5.93
CA VAL A 72 -4.14 -3.99 -5.62
C VAL A 72 -3.05 -3.63 -4.60
N THR A 73 -2.50 -2.43 -4.71
CA THR A 73 -1.62 -1.83 -3.70
C THR A 73 -2.41 -0.79 -2.93
N VAL A 74 -2.30 -0.81 -1.59
CA VAL A 74 -2.91 0.18 -0.70
C VAL A 74 -1.84 1.17 -0.26
N ALA A 75 -2.12 2.45 -0.40
CA ALA A 75 -1.23 3.53 -0.01
C ALA A 75 -1.94 4.49 0.96
N ALA A 76 -1.47 4.54 2.21
CA ALA A 76 -1.88 5.58 3.16
C ALA A 76 -1.15 6.88 2.82
N ALA A 77 -1.70 7.63 1.86
CA ALA A 77 -0.98 8.70 1.19
C ALA A 77 -0.73 9.94 2.06
N TRP A 78 -1.62 10.20 3.02
CA TRP A 78 -1.54 11.28 3.99
C TRP A 78 -0.71 10.92 5.25
N ALA A 79 -0.48 9.62 5.49
CA ALA A 79 0.19 9.14 6.69
C ALA A 79 1.68 9.49 6.68
N ASN A 80 2.18 10.01 7.80
CA ASN A 80 3.59 10.27 8.05
C ASN A 80 4.28 9.05 8.68
N SER A 81 3.51 8.19 9.35
CA SER A 81 4.00 6.98 10.02
C SER A 81 3.04 5.80 9.85
N ALA A 82 3.51 4.59 10.13
CA ALA A 82 2.66 3.39 10.12
C ALA A 82 1.57 3.39 11.22
N ASN A 83 1.62 4.33 12.16
CA ASN A 83 0.63 4.45 13.24
C ASN A 83 -0.53 5.40 12.90
N ASP A 84 -0.46 6.13 11.79
CA ASP A 84 -1.46 7.16 11.48
C ASP A 84 -2.73 6.57 10.85
N GLY A 85 -2.62 5.41 10.21
CA GLY A 85 -3.74 4.73 9.57
C GLY A 85 -3.99 5.14 8.11
N CYS A 86 -4.91 4.44 7.46
CA CYS A 86 -5.50 4.78 6.17
C CYS A 86 -6.75 5.64 6.35
N PHE A 87 -7.55 5.38 7.39
CA PHE A 87 -8.83 6.04 7.59
C PHE A 87 -8.70 7.34 8.38
N THR A 88 -9.44 8.36 7.96
CA THR A 88 -9.48 9.66 8.65
C THR A 88 -10.87 9.92 9.22
N SER A 89 -10.92 10.66 10.31
CA SER A 89 -12.17 11.26 10.77
C SER A 89 -12.39 12.56 10.00
N PRO A 90 -13.63 12.86 9.58
CA PRO A 90 -13.95 14.16 9.03
C PRO A 90 -13.63 15.27 10.03
N ASP A 91 -13.17 16.42 9.53
CA ASP A 91 -12.98 17.59 10.38
C ASP A 91 -14.30 17.97 11.08
N PRO A 92 -14.25 18.46 12.33
CA PRO A 92 -15.43 18.90 13.05
C PRO A 92 -16.25 19.90 12.24
N GLY A 93 -17.51 19.56 11.95
CA GLY A 93 -18.43 20.41 11.17
C GLY A 93 -18.55 20.07 9.68
N VAL A 94 -17.77 19.11 9.18
CA VAL A 94 -17.95 18.58 7.82
C VAL A 94 -19.09 17.57 7.81
N VAL A 95 -20.13 17.85 7.01
CA VAL A 95 -21.22 16.89 6.75
C VAL A 95 -20.79 15.96 5.61
N ILE A 96 -20.70 14.66 5.89
CA ILE A 96 -20.44 13.67 4.86
C ILE A 96 -21.66 13.59 3.93
N GLY A 97 -21.48 14.01 2.68
CA GLY A 97 -22.47 13.86 1.62
C GLY A 97 -22.46 12.45 1.02
N PRO A 98 -23.28 12.19 -0.02
CA PRO A 98 -23.20 10.93 -0.76
C PRO A 98 -21.80 10.73 -1.35
N LEU A 99 -21.35 9.47 -1.45
CA LEU A 99 -20.08 9.14 -2.10
C LEU A 99 -20.10 9.62 -3.55
N MET A 100 -19.18 10.50 -3.90
CA MET A 100 -19.05 11.04 -5.26
C MET A 100 -17.85 10.43 -5.94
N MET A 101 -18.07 9.71 -7.04
CA MET A 101 -16.99 9.27 -7.92
C MET A 101 -16.73 10.33 -8.99
N ARG A 102 -15.48 10.80 -9.06
CA ARG A 102 -15.04 11.79 -10.06
C ARG A 102 -13.79 11.28 -10.75
N ASN A 103 -13.68 11.54 -12.04
CA ASN A 103 -12.41 11.40 -12.74
C ASN A 103 -11.57 12.64 -12.44
N VAL A 104 -10.45 12.43 -11.74
CA VAL A 104 -9.56 13.50 -11.26
C VAL A 104 -8.13 13.21 -11.67
N SER A 105 -7.33 14.26 -11.87
CA SER A 105 -5.95 14.16 -12.32
C SER A 105 -5.00 15.04 -11.48
N HIS A 106 -5.17 15.04 -10.16
CA HIS A 106 -4.33 15.83 -9.25
C HIS A 106 -3.34 15.01 -8.43
N LEU A 107 -3.32 13.67 -8.56
CA LEU A 107 -2.29 12.85 -7.92
C LEU A 107 -0.93 13.09 -8.62
N PRO A 108 0.01 13.80 -7.99
CA PRO A 108 1.20 14.29 -8.67
C PRO A 108 2.17 13.13 -8.95
N LEU A 109 2.73 13.02 -10.16
CA LEU A 109 3.67 11.96 -10.54
C LEU A 109 4.93 11.90 -9.64
N PHE A 110 5.33 13.05 -9.10
CA PHE A 110 6.50 13.20 -8.24
C PHE A 110 6.16 14.09 -7.05
N ALA A 111 6.85 13.86 -5.92
CA ALA A 111 6.82 14.80 -4.82
C ALA A 111 7.44 16.14 -5.27
N THR A 112 6.77 17.22 -4.90
CA THR A 112 7.25 18.60 -5.01
C THR A 112 7.08 19.25 -3.63
N PRO A 113 7.84 20.31 -3.29
CA PRO A 113 7.67 20.99 -2.01
C PRO A 113 6.24 21.49 -1.74
N LYS A 114 5.42 21.66 -2.80
CA LYS A 114 4.03 22.10 -2.70
C LYS A 114 3.03 20.98 -2.39
N ASN A 115 3.38 19.72 -2.64
CA ASN A 115 2.46 18.59 -2.50
C ASN A 115 2.97 17.54 -1.48
N SER A 116 4.15 17.75 -0.92
CA SER A 116 4.75 16.86 0.07
C SER A 116 4.01 16.85 1.40
N GLU A 117 3.28 17.93 1.72
CA GLU A 117 2.42 17.99 2.91
C GLU A 117 1.14 17.18 2.73
N ASP A 118 0.53 17.24 1.53
CA ASP A 118 -0.71 16.51 1.22
C ASP A 118 -0.46 15.02 0.91
N PHE A 119 0.73 14.69 0.37
CA PHE A 119 1.13 13.34 0.01
C PHE A 119 2.53 12.97 0.54
N PRO A 120 2.74 12.91 1.87
CA PRO A 120 4.04 12.57 2.46
C PRO A 120 4.63 11.27 1.93
N ILE A 121 3.78 10.28 1.60
CA ILE A 121 4.24 8.99 1.08
C ILE A 121 5.07 9.14 -0.20
N LEU A 122 4.79 10.14 -1.04
CA LEU A 122 5.51 10.36 -2.30
C LEU A 122 6.95 10.87 -2.09
N THR A 123 7.28 11.32 -0.88
CA THR A 123 8.66 11.75 -0.54
C THR A 123 9.58 10.56 -0.24
N ARG A 124 9.02 9.36 -0.02
CA ARG A 124 9.80 8.15 0.24
C ARG A 124 10.26 7.53 -1.08
N ALA A 125 11.57 7.35 -1.23
CA ALA A 125 12.18 6.84 -2.46
C ALA A 125 11.59 5.51 -2.94
N TRP A 126 11.23 4.62 -2.00
CA TRP A 126 10.66 3.31 -2.30
C TRP A 126 9.27 3.38 -2.91
N THR A 127 8.44 4.34 -2.50
CA THR A 127 7.05 4.54 -2.96
C THR A 127 6.95 4.75 -4.48
N TYR A 128 8.01 5.22 -5.11
CA TYR A 128 8.07 5.35 -6.57
C TYR A 128 7.97 3.99 -7.28
N GLN A 129 8.66 2.96 -6.79
CA GLN A 129 8.60 1.60 -7.38
C GLN A 129 7.22 0.99 -7.17
N GLU A 130 6.64 1.18 -5.99
CA GLU A 130 5.33 0.63 -5.60
C GLU A 130 4.22 1.18 -6.51
N ARG A 131 4.26 2.49 -6.77
CA ARG A 131 3.30 3.18 -7.63
C ARG A 131 3.45 2.84 -9.10
N LEU A 132 4.67 2.83 -9.62
CA LEU A 132 4.89 2.62 -11.06
C LEU A 132 4.63 1.19 -11.50
N LEU A 133 4.81 0.22 -10.61
CA LEU A 133 4.74 -1.20 -10.97
C LEU A 133 3.38 -1.80 -10.69
N ALA A 134 2.66 -1.32 -9.67
CA ALA A 134 1.36 -1.86 -9.31
C ALA A 134 0.30 -1.61 -10.39
N PRO A 135 -0.46 -2.64 -10.82
CA PRO A 135 -1.48 -2.48 -11.85
C PRO A 135 -2.67 -1.63 -11.36
N ARG A 136 -2.89 -1.59 -10.05
CA ARG A 136 -3.97 -0.87 -9.37
C ARG A 136 -3.46 -0.36 -8.03
N VAL A 137 -3.72 0.90 -7.72
CA VAL A 137 -3.36 1.52 -6.45
C VAL A 137 -4.56 2.26 -5.87
N ILE A 138 -4.89 1.99 -4.62
CA ILE A 138 -5.83 2.78 -3.83
C ILE A 138 -5.01 3.71 -2.93
N TYR A 139 -5.16 5.02 -3.11
CA TYR A 139 -4.61 6.02 -2.21
C TYR A 139 -5.67 6.48 -1.23
N PHE A 140 -5.39 6.38 0.05
CA PHE A 140 -6.17 7.01 1.11
C PHE A 140 -5.53 8.36 1.42
N SER A 141 -6.22 9.45 1.10
CA SER A 141 -5.82 10.81 1.46
C SER A 141 -6.59 11.28 2.69
N HIS A 142 -6.34 12.51 3.14
CA HIS A 142 -7.06 13.09 4.27
C HIS A 142 -8.58 13.18 4.07
N GLN A 143 -9.06 13.40 2.84
CA GLN A 143 -10.47 13.71 2.57
C GLN A 143 -11.09 12.88 1.44
N GLU A 144 -10.28 12.11 0.71
CA GLU A 144 -10.74 11.34 -0.43
C GLU A 144 -9.97 10.03 -0.59
N ILE A 145 -10.59 9.11 -1.34
CA ILE A 145 -9.97 7.88 -1.79
C ILE A 145 -9.73 8.02 -3.29
N LEU A 146 -8.47 7.88 -3.72
CA LEU A 146 -8.09 7.92 -5.12
C LEU A 146 -7.81 6.51 -5.63
N TRP A 147 -8.26 6.23 -6.84
CA TRP A 147 -7.99 4.98 -7.55
C TRP A 147 -7.16 5.27 -8.79
N ASP A 148 -5.97 4.67 -8.86
CA ASP A 148 -5.13 4.66 -10.06
C ASP A 148 -5.06 3.25 -10.63
N CYS A 149 -5.19 3.11 -11.95
CA CYS A 149 -5.14 1.82 -12.61
C CYS A 149 -4.41 1.91 -13.94
N LEU A 150 -3.38 1.07 -14.09
CA LEU A 150 -2.55 0.98 -15.29
C LEU A 150 -3.19 0.14 -16.40
N GLU A 151 -4.52 0.15 -16.54
CA GLU A 151 -5.22 -0.61 -17.57
C GLU A 151 -5.08 0.05 -18.95
N ARG A 152 -3.87 -0.04 -19.51
CA ARG A 152 -3.56 -0.02 -20.94
C ARG A 152 -2.21 -0.69 -21.18
N ARG A 153 -2.21 -1.99 -21.52
CA ARG A 153 -1.31 -2.64 -22.50
C ARG A 153 -1.75 -4.08 -22.84
N THR A 154 -2.32 -4.21 -24.06
CA THR A 154 -2.36 -5.38 -24.97
C THR A 154 -3.25 -6.60 -24.66
N TYR A 155 -4.39 -6.70 -25.37
CA TYR A 155 -4.85 -7.96 -26.00
C TYR A 155 -5.62 -7.66 -27.30
N HIS A 156 -4.96 -7.84 -28.45
CA HIS A 156 -5.61 -8.21 -29.70
C HIS A 156 -4.71 -9.23 -30.41
N ARG A 157 -4.96 -10.52 -30.16
CA ARG A 157 -4.54 -11.57 -31.09
C ARG A 157 -5.79 -12.00 -31.86
N ARG A 158 -6.03 -11.37 -33.01
CA ARG A 158 -6.94 -11.96 -34.01
C ARG A 158 -6.29 -13.28 -34.43
N ARG A 159 -6.85 -14.41 -34.02
CA ARG A 159 -6.62 -15.67 -34.73
C ARG A 159 -7.30 -15.51 -36.09
N GLN A 160 -6.52 -15.35 -37.14
CA GLN A 160 -6.97 -15.69 -38.48
C GLN A 160 -6.70 -17.19 -38.65
N SER A 161 -7.79 -17.94 -38.82
CA SER A 161 -7.81 -19.21 -39.55
C SER A 161 -8.19 -18.91 -41.00
#